data_AF-A0A2R6FM85-F1
#
_entry.id   AF-A0A2R6FM85-F1
#
_cell.length_a   1.000
_cell.length_b   1.000
_cell.length_c   1.000
_cell.angle_alpha   90.00
_cell.angle_beta   90.00
_cell.angle_gamma   90.00
#
_symmetry.space_group_name_H-M   'P 1'
#
loop_
_entity.id
_entity.type
_entity.pdbx_description
1 polymer ?
#
loop_
_entity_poly.entity_id
_entity_poly.type
_entity_poly.pdbx_seq_one_letter_code
_entity_poly.pdbx_strand_id
1 'polypeptide(L)'
;MSPEPAPDTSPDQAGPDNATASPSTEAAAGSPEDDSAPGEWVPFEGLSQEGLLLLFAGLACGMASLTALSRGQPQPVVVFGAATAVVALAVFAVDLLTGLVPDMRVHVGVGAGASVAGAFALAGQHWVNAGTFAVAAVLVLYRVVDVEYRGAE
;
A
#
# COMPACT_ATOMS: atom_id res chain seq x y z
N MET A 1 40.18 48.86 75.77
CA MET A 1 39.92 47.81 76.78
C MET A 1 38.73 47.01 76.30
N SER A 2 38.88 45.68 76.18
CA SER A 2 37.84 44.69 75.84
C SER A 2 36.69 44.68 76.89
N PRO A 3 35.54 44.00 76.66
CA PRO A 3 35.46 42.52 76.69
C PRO A 3 34.52 41.87 75.64
N GLU A 4 34.66 40.54 75.52
CA GLU A 4 33.89 39.55 74.73
C GLU A 4 32.40 39.47 75.14
N PRO A 5 31.50 38.94 74.29
CA PRO A 5 31.21 37.49 74.33
C PRO A 5 30.87 36.82 72.97
N ALA A 6 30.99 35.50 72.94
CA ALA A 6 30.32 34.56 72.02
C ALA A 6 29.16 33.85 72.77
N PRO A 7 28.41 32.89 72.21
CA PRO A 7 27.98 32.64 70.82
C PRO A 7 26.44 32.51 70.72
N ASP A 8 25.87 32.38 69.52
CA ASP A 8 24.71 31.50 69.37
C ASP A 8 24.69 30.77 68.01
N THR A 9 24.65 29.44 68.15
CA THR A 9 24.18 28.33 67.30
C THR A 9 23.49 28.66 65.96
N SER A 10 23.50 27.87 64.90
CA SER A 10 24.25 26.73 64.35
C SER A 10 23.74 26.63 62.89
N PRO A 11 24.50 26.04 61.95
CA PRO A 11 24.33 26.22 60.51
C PRO A 11 23.48 25.12 59.88
N ASP A 12 22.69 25.43 58.85
CA ASP A 12 22.24 24.49 57.78
C ASP A 12 21.68 25.34 56.62
N GLN A 13 22.50 25.77 55.65
CA GLN A 13 22.80 25.10 54.35
C GLN A 13 21.54 24.71 53.56
N ALA A 14 21.22 25.41 52.46
CA ALA A 14 21.78 25.31 51.11
C ALA A 14 21.06 24.27 50.23
N GLY A 15 20.60 24.72 49.07
CA GLY A 15 20.52 23.89 47.86
C GLY A 15 19.26 23.04 47.66
N PRO A 16 18.96 22.71 46.38
CA PRO A 16 17.66 22.24 45.91
C PRO A 16 17.46 20.75 46.16
N ASP A 17 16.21 20.26 45.99
CA ASP A 17 15.83 18.94 45.43
C ASP A 17 14.56 18.37 46.06
N ASN A 18 13.69 17.82 45.21
CA ASN A 18 12.66 16.82 45.48
C ASN A 18 11.62 17.10 46.59
N ALA A 19 10.44 17.58 46.18
CA ALA A 19 9.21 17.33 46.93
C ALA A 19 8.44 16.15 46.30
N THR A 20 8.57 15.01 46.98
CA THR A 20 7.92 13.72 46.74
C THR A 20 6.40 13.79 47.02
N ALA A 21 5.65 12.98 46.25
CA ALA A 21 4.25 12.50 46.40
C ALA A 21 3.75 12.30 47.86
N SER A 22 2.47 12.32 48.25
CA SER A 22 1.12 11.95 47.72
C SER A 22 0.07 12.43 48.78
N PRO A 23 -1.29 12.30 48.69
CA PRO A 23 -2.09 11.32 47.93
C PRO A 23 -3.40 11.83 47.25
N SER A 24 -4.05 10.90 46.52
CA SER A 24 -5.46 10.92 46.07
C SER A 24 -5.77 11.74 44.82
N THR A 25 -5.46 11.17 43.66
CA THR A 25 -6.31 11.34 42.48
C THR A 25 -6.57 9.96 41.90
N GLU A 26 -7.82 9.74 41.54
CA GLU A 26 -8.46 8.50 41.11
C GLU A 26 -7.56 7.49 40.41
N ALA A 27 -7.72 6.23 40.83
CA ALA A 27 -7.33 5.08 40.03
C ALA A 27 -8.11 5.12 38.70
N ALA A 28 -7.53 5.72 37.67
CA ALA A 28 -7.88 5.40 36.32
C ALA A 28 -7.29 4.01 36.04
N ALA A 29 -8.18 3.02 36.00
CA ALA A 29 -7.86 1.67 35.59
C ALA A 29 -7.05 1.74 34.29
N GLY A 30 -5.77 1.36 34.37
CA GLY A 30 -4.95 1.09 33.20
C GLY A 30 -5.67 0.02 32.39
N SER A 31 -6.29 0.45 31.30
CA SER A 31 -6.77 -0.46 30.28
C SER A 31 -5.53 -1.16 29.72
N PRO A 32 -5.56 -2.48 29.49
CA PRO A 32 -4.42 -3.17 28.90
C PRO A 32 -4.09 -2.46 27.58
N GLU A 33 -2.80 -2.17 27.39
CA GLU A 33 -2.28 -1.69 26.11
C GLU A 33 -2.76 -2.65 25.02
N ASP A 34 -3.72 -2.18 24.23
CA ASP A 34 -4.21 -2.86 23.05
C ASP A 34 -3.09 -2.79 22.02
N ASP A 35 -2.21 -3.79 22.05
CA ASP A 35 -1.14 -4.07 21.07
C ASP A 35 -1.70 -4.38 19.65
N SER A 36 -2.94 -4.01 19.37
CA SER A 36 -3.47 -3.86 18.02
C SER A 36 -2.88 -2.58 17.41
N ALA A 37 -1.57 -2.56 17.20
CA ALA A 37 -0.98 -1.62 16.24
C ALA A 37 -1.80 -1.76 14.96
N PRO A 38 -2.48 -0.69 14.49
CA PRO A 38 -3.21 -0.75 13.23
C PRO A 38 -2.18 -1.13 12.18
N GLY A 39 -2.42 -2.27 11.50
CA GLY A 39 -1.49 -2.83 10.53
C GLY A 39 -0.92 -1.71 9.66
N GLU A 40 0.40 -1.59 9.69
CA GLU A 40 1.17 -0.55 9.01
C GLU A 40 0.58 -0.31 7.63
N TRP A 41 -0.11 0.84 7.48
CA TRP A 41 -0.68 1.24 6.21
C TRP A 41 0.51 1.44 5.28
N VAL A 42 0.68 0.53 4.31
CA VAL A 42 1.79 0.61 3.37
C VAL A 42 1.66 1.95 2.64
N PRO A 43 2.58 2.90 2.86
CA PRO A 43 2.47 4.22 2.26
C PRO A 43 2.60 4.07 0.74
N PHE A 44 1.63 4.57 -0.02
CA PHE A 44 1.73 4.65 -1.49
C PHE A 44 2.84 5.60 -1.95
N GLU A 45 3.51 6.26 -1.01
CA GLU A 45 4.64 7.18 -1.18
C GLU A 45 5.85 6.54 -1.88
N GLY A 46 5.95 5.20 -1.96
CA GLY A 46 6.96 4.48 -2.75
C GLY A 46 6.45 3.96 -4.11
N LEU A 47 5.18 4.16 -4.45
CA LEU A 47 4.54 3.55 -5.61
C LEU A 47 4.60 4.46 -6.83
N SER A 48 5.18 3.96 -7.91
CA SER A 48 5.18 4.68 -9.19
C SER A 48 3.77 4.70 -9.78
N GLN A 49 3.47 5.73 -10.59
CA GLN A 49 2.22 5.78 -11.35
C GLN A 49 2.06 4.54 -12.26
N GLU A 50 3.17 4.03 -12.80
CA GLU A 50 3.24 2.78 -13.56
C GLU A 50 2.82 1.57 -12.70
N GLY A 51 3.35 1.45 -11.48
CA GLY A 51 2.98 0.41 -10.53
C GLY A 51 1.49 0.46 -10.17
N LEU A 52 0.91 1.65 -10.01
CA LEU A 52 -0.52 1.83 -9.78
C LEU A 52 -1.37 1.35 -10.96
N LEU A 53 -0.97 1.66 -12.21
CA LEU A 53 -1.66 1.16 -13.40
C LEU A 53 -1.63 -0.37 -13.46
N LEU A 54 -0.48 -0.98 -13.17
CA LEU A 54 -0.33 -2.43 -13.11
C LEU A 54 -1.15 -3.06 -11.99
N LEU A 55 -1.24 -2.41 -10.82
CA LEU A 55 -2.11 -2.86 -9.72
C LEU A 55 -3.56 -2.94 -10.17
N PHE A 56 -4.11 -1.84 -10.71
CA PHE A 56 -5.51 -1.80 -11.13
C PHE A 56 -5.80 -2.77 -12.26
N ALA A 57 -4.93 -2.85 -13.27
CA ALA A 57 -5.07 -3.80 -14.35
C ALA A 57 -4.97 -5.26 -13.86
N GLY A 58 -4.04 -5.54 -12.95
CA GLY A 58 -3.84 -6.85 -12.35
C GLY A 58 -5.05 -7.31 -11.53
N LEU A 59 -5.57 -6.43 -10.67
CA LEU A 59 -6.79 -6.69 -9.88
C LEU A 59 -8.01 -6.91 -10.78
N ALA A 60 -8.19 -6.06 -11.81
CA ALA A 60 -9.28 -6.20 -12.77
C ALA A 60 -9.21 -7.55 -13.49
N CYS A 61 -8.02 -7.92 -14.00
CA CYS A 61 -7.82 -9.20 -14.67
C CYS A 61 -8.03 -10.39 -13.71
N GLY A 62 -7.55 -10.28 -12.47
CA GLY A 62 -7.68 -11.33 -11.45
C GLY A 62 -9.15 -11.57 -11.08
N MET A 63 -9.90 -10.50 -10.80
CA MET A 63 -11.33 -10.59 -10.50
C MET A 63 -12.14 -11.11 -11.69
N ALA A 64 -11.86 -10.65 -12.91
CA ALA A 64 -12.53 -11.15 -14.11
C ALA A 64 -12.26 -12.64 -14.32
N SER A 65 -11.03 -13.10 -14.05
CA SER A 65 -10.63 -14.50 -14.17
C SER A 65 -11.25 -15.39 -13.10
N LEU A 66 -11.33 -14.93 -11.85
CA LEU A 66 -12.05 -15.62 -10.78
C LEU A 66 -13.55 -15.70 -11.07
N THR A 67 -14.12 -14.63 -11.62
CA THR A 67 -15.51 -14.61 -12.07
C THR A 67 -15.73 -15.58 -13.24
N ALA A 68 -14.78 -15.62 -14.18
CA ALA A 68 -14.80 -16.55 -15.30
C ALA A 68 -14.75 -18.01 -14.82
N LEU A 69 -13.86 -18.31 -13.87
CA LEU A 69 -13.73 -19.63 -13.27
C LEU A 69 -15.00 -20.06 -12.53
N SER A 70 -15.56 -19.18 -11.68
CA SER A 70 -16.76 -19.48 -10.90
C SER A 70 -18.02 -19.65 -11.75
N ARG A 71 -18.06 -19.01 -12.94
CA ARG A 71 -19.17 -19.12 -13.90
C ARG A 71 -18.94 -20.15 -15.00
N GLY A 72 -17.86 -20.94 -14.95
CA GLY A 72 -17.58 -21.98 -15.94
C GLY A 72 -17.34 -21.44 -17.36
N GLN A 73 -16.77 -20.23 -17.48
CA GLN A 73 -16.41 -19.64 -18.78
C GLN A 73 -15.26 -20.42 -19.45
N PRO A 74 -15.03 -20.21 -20.76
CA PRO A 74 -13.98 -20.91 -21.50
C PRO A 74 -12.61 -20.79 -20.83
N GLN A 75 -11.88 -21.91 -20.78
CA GLN A 75 -10.57 -21.99 -20.14
C GLN A 75 -9.59 -20.89 -20.59
N PRO A 76 -9.53 -20.49 -21.89
CA PRO A 76 -8.66 -19.39 -22.32
C PRO A 76 -8.90 -18.08 -21.56
N VAL A 77 -10.16 -17.73 -21.26
CA VAL A 77 -10.50 -16.50 -20.52
C VAL A 77 -9.85 -16.51 -19.14
N VAL A 78 -9.96 -17.64 -18.44
CA VAL A 78 -9.41 -17.82 -17.09
C VAL A 78 -7.89 -17.80 -17.13
N VAL A 79 -7.27 -18.54 -18.06
CA VAL A 79 -5.81 -18.69 -18.12
C VAL A 79 -5.14 -17.37 -18.51
N PHE A 80 -5.60 -16.73 -19.59
CA PHE A 80 -4.99 -15.47 -20.03
C PHE A 80 -5.20 -14.36 -19.01
N GLY A 81 -6.41 -14.26 -18.44
CA GLY A 81 -6.67 -13.25 -17.42
C GLY A 81 -5.90 -13.49 -16.13
N ALA A 82 -5.79 -14.74 -15.64
CA ALA A 82 -5.05 -15.04 -14.42
C ALA A 82 -3.54 -14.87 -14.60
N ALA A 83 -2.99 -15.31 -15.74
CA ALA A 83 -1.58 -15.10 -16.06
C ALA A 83 -1.25 -13.60 -16.12
N THR A 84 -2.11 -12.82 -16.78
CA THR A 84 -1.97 -11.36 -16.86
C THR A 84 -2.02 -10.72 -15.47
N ALA A 85 -2.96 -11.14 -14.62
CA ALA A 85 -3.07 -10.67 -13.24
C ALA A 85 -1.80 -10.96 -12.43
N VAL A 86 -1.29 -12.20 -12.50
CA VAL A 86 -0.07 -12.60 -11.78
C VAL A 86 1.12 -11.76 -12.22
N VAL A 87 1.32 -11.57 -13.53
CA VAL A 87 2.44 -10.76 -14.03
C VAL A 87 2.32 -9.31 -13.56
N ALA A 88 1.14 -8.70 -13.71
CA ALA A 88 0.93 -7.31 -13.32
C ALA A 88 1.13 -7.09 -11.82
N LEU A 89 0.57 -7.97 -10.98
CA LEU A 89 0.71 -7.88 -9.52
C LEU A 89 2.12 -8.19 -9.04
N ALA A 90 2.84 -9.10 -9.69
CA ALA A 90 4.23 -9.39 -9.37
C ALA A 90 5.13 -8.18 -9.66
N VAL A 91 4.95 -7.54 -10.83
CA VAL A 91 5.74 -6.35 -11.18
C VAL A 91 5.37 -5.16 -10.30
N PHE A 92 4.09 -4.96 -10.00
CA PHE A 92 3.64 -4.01 -8.98
C PHE A 92 4.32 -4.23 -7.62
N ALA A 93 4.39 -5.49 -7.15
CA ALA A 93 5.03 -5.79 -5.88
C ALA A 93 6.54 -5.49 -5.90
N VAL A 94 7.20 -5.72 -7.03
CA VAL A 94 8.62 -5.34 -7.22
C VAL A 94 8.77 -3.82 -7.15
N ASP A 95 7.94 -3.06 -7.86
CA ASP A 95 7.97 -1.58 -7.81
C ASP A 95 7.77 -1.09 -6.37
N LEU A 96 6.73 -1.57 -5.68
CA LEU A 96 6.45 -1.19 -4.30
C LEU A 96 7.60 -1.50 -3.33
N LEU A 97 8.27 -2.64 -3.50
CA LEU A 97 9.33 -3.07 -2.59
C LEU A 97 10.71 -2.48 -2.91
N THR A 98 10.95 -2.08 -4.16
CA THR A 98 12.29 -1.70 -4.64
C THR A 98 12.36 -0.28 -5.21
N GLY A 99 11.23 0.37 -5.45
CA GLY A 99 11.13 1.63 -6.18
C GLY A 99 11.51 1.52 -7.66
N LEU A 100 11.62 0.30 -8.20
CA LEU A 100 11.99 0.07 -9.59
C LEU A 100 10.76 0.26 -10.48
N VAL A 101 10.74 1.40 -11.18
CA VAL A 101 9.67 1.76 -12.10
C VAL A 101 9.54 0.71 -13.22
N PRO A 102 8.34 0.13 -13.42
CA PRO A 102 8.06 -0.84 -14.47
C PRO A 102 8.32 -0.30 -15.89
N ASP A 103 9.00 -1.09 -16.71
CA ASP A 103 9.24 -0.78 -18.13
C ASP A 103 7.96 -0.86 -18.98
N MET A 104 7.92 -0.14 -20.10
CA MET A 104 6.81 -0.14 -21.07
C MET A 104 6.52 -1.52 -21.64
N ARG A 105 7.54 -2.37 -21.77
CA ARG A 105 7.36 -3.74 -22.26
C ARG A 105 6.42 -4.55 -21.35
N VAL A 106 6.40 -4.26 -20.05
CA VAL A 106 5.47 -4.87 -19.10
C VAL A 106 4.05 -4.42 -19.40
N HIS A 107 3.83 -3.12 -19.58
CA HIS A 107 2.51 -2.57 -19.90
C HIS A 107 1.95 -3.11 -21.21
N VAL A 108 2.79 -3.23 -22.24
CA VAL A 108 2.42 -3.86 -23.52
C VAL A 108 2.05 -5.33 -23.32
N GLY A 109 2.86 -6.08 -22.56
CA GLY A 109 2.60 -7.50 -22.28
C GLY A 109 1.29 -7.72 -21.52
N VAL A 110 1.06 -6.94 -20.45
CA VAL A 110 -0.15 -6.99 -19.64
C VAL A 110 -1.37 -6.57 -20.45
N GLY A 111 -1.25 -5.48 -21.23
CA GLY A 111 -2.32 -4.99 -22.09
C GLY A 111 -2.70 -5.98 -23.20
N ALA A 112 -1.71 -6.63 -23.81
CA ALA A 112 -1.93 -7.68 -24.79
C ALA A 112 -2.61 -8.90 -24.17
N GLY A 113 -2.14 -9.36 -23.01
CA GLY A 113 -2.75 -10.47 -22.27
C GLY A 113 -4.22 -10.21 -21.91
N ALA A 114 -4.51 -8.99 -21.40
CA ALA A 114 -5.87 -8.55 -21.12
C ALA A 114 -6.73 -8.50 -22.39
N SER A 115 -6.19 -7.98 -23.51
CA SER A 115 -6.90 -7.94 -24.79
C SER A 115 -7.27 -9.32 -25.31
N VAL A 116 -6.36 -10.29 -25.21
CA VAL A 116 -6.61 -11.69 -25.60
C VAL A 116 -7.70 -12.31 -24.71
N ALA A 117 -7.62 -12.14 -23.40
CA ALA A 117 -8.65 -12.61 -22.47
C ALA A 117 -10.04 -11.98 -22.78
N GLY A 118 -10.05 -10.68 -23.06
CA GLY A 118 -11.25 -9.94 -23.47
C GLY A 118 -11.85 -10.46 -24.78
N ALA A 119 -11.02 -10.77 -25.78
CA ALA A 119 -11.48 -11.33 -27.05
C ALA A 119 -12.16 -12.70 -26.87
N PHE A 120 -11.59 -13.59 -26.05
CA PHE A 120 -12.21 -14.87 -25.74
C PHE A 120 -13.51 -14.70 -24.93
N ALA A 121 -13.55 -13.73 -24.00
CA ALA A 121 -14.76 -13.43 -23.24
C ALA A 121 -15.88 -12.89 -24.16
N LEU A 122 -15.54 -12.02 -25.12
CA LEU A 122 -16.46 -11.52 -26.14
C LEU A 122 -17.01 -12.64 -27.02
N ALA A 123 -16.14 -13.54 -27.50
CA ALA A 123 -16.55 -14.69 -28.30
C ALA A 123 -17.52 -15.61 -27.54
N GLY A 124 -17.35 -15.74 -26.22
CA GLY A 124 -18.27 -16.43 -25.32
C GLY A 124 -19.50 -15.62 -24.88
N GLN A 125 -19.70 -14.41 -25.41
CA GLN A 125 -20.78 -13.48 -25.03
C GLN A 125 -20.78 -13.08 -23.53
N HIS A 126 -19.60 -13.06 -22.91
CA HIS A 126 -19.41 -12.69 -21.51
C HIS A 126 -19.08 -11.20 -21.38
N TRP A 127 -20.06 -10.34 -21.67
CA TRP A 127 -19.90 -8.89 -21.81
C TRP A 127 -19.26 -8.20 -20.59
N VAL A 128 -19.58 -8.65 -19.37
CA VAL A 128 -19.01 -8.07 -18.15
C VAL A 128 -17.51 -8.33 -18.08
N ASN A 129 -17.08 -9.59 -18.24
CA ASN A 129 -15.66 -9.93 -18.19
C ASN A 129 -14.90 -9.33 -19.37
N ALA A 130 -15.49 -9.33 -20.57
CA ALA A 130 -14.96 -8.64 -21.73
C ALA A 130 -14.72 -7.15 -21.46
N GLY A 131 -15.70 -6.47 -20.86
CA GLY A 131 -15.58 -5.06 -20.46
C GLY A 131 -14.47 -4.85 -19.44
N THR A 132 -14.39 -5.69 -18.40
CA THR A 132 -13.34 -5.61 -17.38
C THR A 132 -11.95 -5.79 -17.97
N PHE A 133 -11.76 -6.78 -18.85
CA PHE A 133 -10.49 -6.98 -19.55
C PHE A 133 -10.16 -5.83 -20.50
N ALA A 134 -11.14 -5.27 -21.20
CA ALA A 134 -10.95 -4.12 -22.07
C ALA A 134 -10.52 -2.87 -21.27
N VAL A 135 -11.14 -2.61 -20.13
CA VAL A 135 -10.73 -1.51 -19.22
C VAL A 135 -9.30 -1.73 -18.74
N ALA A 136 -8.97 -2.95 -18.29
CA ALA A 136 -7.60 -3.28 -17.87
C ALA A 136 -6.58 -3.05 -18.99
N ALA A 137 -6.90 -3.47 -20.21
CA ALA A 137 -6.04 -3.26 -21.38
C ALA A 137 -5.87 -1.77 -21.71
N VAL A 138 -6.96 -0.99 -21.70
CA VAL A 138 -6.92 0.44 -21.96
C VAL A 138 -6.07 1.17 -20.92
N LEU A 139 -6.21 0.85 -19.63
CA LEU A 139 -5.44 1.50 -18.57
C LEU A 139 -3.93 1.41 -18.81
N VAL A 140 -3.43 0.22 -19.17
CA VAL A 140 -1.99 0.01 -19.36
C VAL A 140 -1.51 0.41 -20.77
N LEU A 141 -2.31 0.20 -21.82
CA LEU A 141 -1.91 0.54 -23.19
C LEU A 141 -2.02 2.04 -23.48
N TYR A 142 -2.97 2.75 -22.86
CA TYR A 142 -3.06 4.20 -23.00
C TYR A 142 -1.80 4.88 -22.46
N ARG A 143 -1.20 4.33 -21.39
CA ARG A 143 0.06 4.84 -20.87
C ARG A 143 1.22 4.63 -21.84
N VAL A 144 1.28 3.51 -22.54
CA VAL A 144 2.24 3.29 -23.64
C VAL A 144 2.10 4.39 -24.68
N VAL A 145 0.87 4.74 -25.06
CA VAL A 145 0.62 5.83 -26.01
C VAL A 145 1.06 7.19 -25.46
N ASP A 146 0.79 7.49 -24.19
CA ASP A 146 1.23 8.75 -23.58
C ASP A 146 2.76 8.88 -23.53
N VAL A 147 3.48 7.81 -23.23
CA VAL A 147 4.95 7.83 -23.19
C VAL A 147 5.55 7.88 -24.60
N GLU A 148 5.12 7.00 -25.52
CA GLU A 148 5.72 6.94 -26.86
C GLU A 148 5.33 8.12 -27.76
N TYR A 149 4.09 8.62 -27.67
CA TYR A 149 3.58 9.64 -28.59
C TYR A 149 3.53 11.05 -28.00
N ARG A 150 3.35 11.18 -26.68
CA ARG A 150 3.22 12.49 -26.03
C ARG A 150 4.46 12.90 -25.24
N GLY A 151 5.43 12.00 -25.05
CA GLY A 151 6.64 12.27 -24.29
C GLY A 151 6.37 12.63 -22.83
N ALA A 152 5.28 12.08 -22.26
CA ALA A 152 4.94 12.31 -20.87
C ALA A 152 5.84 11.44 -19.98
N GLU A 153 6.76 12.07 -19.24
CA GLU A 153 7.58 11.41 -18.20
C GLU A 153 6.73 11.10 -16.96
#